data_AF-A0A1X0WYG7-F1
#
_entry.id   AF-A0A1X0WYG7-F1
#
_cell.length_a   1.000
_cell.length_b   1.000
_cell.length_c   1.000
_cell.angle_alpha   90.00
_cell.angle_beta   90.00
_cell.angle_gamma   90.00
#
_symmetry.space_group_name_H-M   'P 1'
#
loop_
_entity.id
_entity.type
_entity.pdbx_description
1 polymer ?
#
loop_
_entity_poly.entity_id
_entity_poly.type
_entity_poly.pdbx_seq_one_letter_code
_entity_poly.pdbx_strand_id
1 'polypeptide(L)'
;MVKDVTNSLTEIKVDFQPAVINVDYDSVEKQLAAIVAQYTDYEVTASTYKIDYDERTRLNKLKEALETRRKEIKNNINNPYKEFEKWYKKTVEPLDNVIANITAGLNAIDEHERLMRVDVVRATFEDKCMVAGIEKSTFADKYDEYSLKKYFKTGKYELKKTTLDEMDALVLSEFDALEEYKANKQAVQEQAQEYDLPADSYIRHLEDGKSLVDVFKMMKSDRDAEIARKEQREAQEKAEAERLAEIERISKEIANANIKAYIKAYDAETGEILEQGTITPEPQNNVREVPKFEPGEPLTIDLRLTLHGGKAQLDQLQEWLEDNFISFETLEG
;
A
#
# COMPACT_ATOMS: atom_id res chain seq x y z
N MET A 1 -43.41 -21.04 -13.95
CA MET A 1 -44.77 -20.58 -14.29
C MET A 1 -44.76 -19.06 -14.28
N VAL A 2 -44.83 -18.43 -15.45
CA VAL A 2 -45.11 -16.99 -15.52
C VAL A 2 -46.57 -16.84 -15.08
N LYS A 3 -46.81 -16.23 -13.92
CA LYS A 3 -48.17 -15.84 -13.56
C LYS A 3 -48.55 -14.73 -14.52
N ASP A 4 -49.40 -15.04 -15.49
CA ASP A 4 -49.98 -14.05 -16.38
C ASP A 4 -50.99 -13.25 -15.56
N VAL A 5 -50.51 -12.20 -14.90
CA VAL A 5 -51.35 -11.29 -14.12
C VAL A 5 -51.53 -10.05 -14.97
N THR A 6 -52.57 -10.05 -15.80
CA THR A 6 -53.08 -8.82 -16.41
C THR A 6 -53.61 -7.94 -15.28
N ASN A 7 -52.77 -7.02 -14.80
CA ASN A 7 -53.13 -6.15 -13.69
C ASN A 7 -54.06 -5.04 -14.21
N SER A 8 -55.33 -5.08 -13.81
CA SER A 8 -56.38 -4.17 -14.31
C SER A 8 -56.50 -2.87 -13.51
N LEU A 9 -55.80 -2.74 -12.38
CA LEU A 9 -55.84 -1.57 -11.51
C LEU A 9 -54.76 -0.56 -11.94
N THR A 10 -55.16 0.51 -12.61
CA THR A 10 -54.29 1.62 -13.05
C THR A 10 -54.46 2.88 -12.21
N GLU A 11 -55.61 3.04 -11.56
CA GLU A 11 -55.93 4.20 -10.72
C GLU A 11 -56.86 3.79 -9.56
N ILE A 12 -56.78 4.51 -8.45
CA ILE A 12 -57.79 4.44 -7.38
C ILE A 12 -58.88 5.45 -7.75
N LYS A 13 -60.03 4.97 -8.21
CA LYS A 13 -61.19 5.83 -8.45
C LYS A 13 -61.74 6.33 -7.11
N VAL A 14 -61.69 7.63 -6.88
CA VAL A 14 -62.19 8.29 -5.68
C VAL A 14 -63.23 9.33 -6.07
N ASP A 15 -64.48 9.11 -5.69
CA ASP A 15 -65.53 10.12 -5.81
C ASP A 15 -65.39 11.13 -4.66
N PHE A 16 -64.70 12.22 -4.94
CA PHE A 16 -64.45 13.28 -3.96
C PHE A 16 -65.45 14.43 -4.12
N GLN A 17 -66.21 14.70 -3.05
CA GLN A 17 -67.04 15.89 -2.94
C GLN A 17 -66.48 16.82 -1.87
N PRO A 18 -66.14 18.08 -2.21
CA PRO A 18 -65.69 19.05 -1.21
C PRO A 18 -66.73 19.29 -0.12
N ALA A 19 -66.28 19.46 1.12
CA ALA A 19 -67.17 19.83 2.21
C ALA A 19 -67.71 21.25 2.00
N VAL A 20 -69.01 21.43 2.13
CA VAL A 20 -69.70 22.73 2.06
C VAL A 20 -70.15 23.12 3.46
N ILE A 21 -69.73 24.31 3.92
CA ILE A 21 -70.12 24.87 5.21
C ILE A 21 -71.05 26.06 4.96
N ASN A 22 -72.33 25.89 5.25
CA ASN A 22 -73.34 26.94 5.13
C ASN A 22 -73.60 27.55 6.50
N VAL A 23 -73.31 28.85 6.65
CA VAL A 23 -73.59 29.62 7.87
C VAL A 23 -74.37 30.86 7.47
N ASP A 24 -75.41 31.18 8.24
CA ASP A 24 -76.05 32.49 8.19
C ASP A 24 -75.22 33.48 8.99
N TYR A 25 -74.13 33.95 8.36
CA TYR A 25 -73.15 34.84 9.00
C TYR A 25 -73.81 36.13 9.50
N ASP A 26 -74.64 36.75 8.68
CA ASP A 26 -75.32 38.00 9.01
C ASP A 26 -76.18 37.87 10.27
N SER A 27 -76.95 36.79 10.39
CA SER A 27 -77.79 36.56 11.56
C SER A 27 -76.96 36.31 12.82
N VAL A 28 -75.92 35.49 12.72
CA VAL A 28 -75.04 35.15 13.86
C VAL A 28 -74.27 36.39 14.32
N GLU A 29 -73.68 37.15 13.40
CA GLU A 29 -72.93 38.37 13.71
C GLU A 29 -73.82 39.43 14.35
N LYS A 30 -75.05 39.64 13.85
CA LYS A 30 -76.02 40.56 14.46
C LYS A 30 -76.39 40.15 15.89
N GLN A 31 -76.61 38.87 16.13
CA GLN A 31 -76.94 38.37 17.47
C GLN A 31 -75.77 38.55 18.44
N LEU A 32 -74.55 38.24 18.03
CA LEU A 32 -73.35 38.45 18.85
C LEU A 32 -73.09 39.93 19.10
N ALA A 33 -73.24 40.78 18.09
CA ALA A 33 -73.10 42.23 18.23
C ALA A 33 -74.13 42.82 19.20
N ALA A 34 -75.38 42.32 19.18
CA ALA A 34 -76.41 42.73 20.14
C ALA A 34 -76.06 42.33 21.58
N ILE A 35 -75.55 41.11 21.80
CA ILE A 35 -75.07 40.65 23.11
C ILE A 35 -73.91 41.54 23.58
N VAL A 36 -72.93 41.81 22.71
CA VAL A 36 -71.79 42.67 23.04
C VAL A 36 -72.27 44.07 23.41
N ALA A 37 -73.13 44.69 22.58
CA ALA A 37 -73.64 46.03 22.80
C ALA A 37 -74.44 46.16 24.12
N GLN A 38 -75.16 45.11 24.53
CA GLN A 38 -75.91 45.09 25.79
C GLN A 38 -75.01 45.23 27.03
N TYR A 39 -73.77 44.75 26.95
CA TYR A 39 -72.82 44.75 28.07
C TYR A 39 -71.63 45.68 27.85
N THR A 40 -71.60 46.46 26.76
CA THR A 40 -70.64 47.55 26.58
C THR A 40 -70.86 48.59 27.68
N ASP A 41 -69.77 48.98 28.36
CA ASP A 41 -69.79 49.94 29.47
C ASP A 41 -70.67 49.53 30.68
N TYR A 42 -71.04 48.25 30.78
CA TYR A 42 -71.80 47.71 31.91
C TYR A 42 -70.89 47.55 33.15
N GLU A 43 -71.27 48.19 34.26
CA GLU A 43 -70.59 48.06 35.54
C GLU A 43 -71.29 47.07 36.48
N VAL A 44 -70.55 46.06 36.94
CA VAL A 44 -71.00 45.10 37.96
C VAL A 44 -70.98 45.78 39.33
N THR A 45 -72.08 45.68 40.09
CA THR A 45 -72.19 46.25 41.44
C THR A 45 -72.48 45.17 42.49
N ALA A 46 -72.32 45.51 43.77
CA ALA A 46 -72.60 44.57 44.85
C ALA A 46 -74.07 44.10 44.89
N SER A 47 -75.01 44.93 44.45
CA SER A 47 -76.45 44.58 44.41
C SER A 47 -76.82 43.70 43.22
N THR A 48 -76.05 43.72 42.12
CA THR A 48 -76.28 42.90 40.91
C THR A 48 -75.46 41.61 40.87
N TYR A 49 -74.51 41.44 41.80
CA TYR A 49 -73.54 40.33 41.85
C TYR A 49 -74.08 38.95 41.44
N LYS A 50 -75.21 38.52 42.04
CA LYS A 50 -75.76 37.18 41.75
C LYS A 50 -76.23 37.07 40.29
N ILE A 51 -76.87 38.12 39.77
CA ILE A 51 -77.39 38.16 38.40
C ILE A 51 -76.21 38.15 37.42
N ASP A 52 -75.18 38.95 37.68
CA ASP A 52 -73.98 39.05 36.83
C ASP A 52 -73.18 37.75 36.81
N TYR A 53 -73.10 37.06 37.95
CA TYR A 53 -72.49 35.74 38.05
C TYR A 53 -73.21 34.70 37.18
N ASP A 54 -74.55 34.66 37.28
CA ASP A 54 -75.40 33.72 36.53
C ASP A 54 -75.30 34.02 35.01
N GLU A 55 -75.29 35.29 34.62
CA GLU A 55 -75.18 35.70 33.22
C GLU A 55 -73.78 35.46 32.63
N ARG A 56 -72.70 35.75 33.35
CA ARG A 56 -71.33 35.37 32.93
C ARG A 56 -71.22 33.88 32.68
N THR A 57 -71.81 33.08 33.57
CA THR A 57 -71.86 31.62 33.43
C THR A 57 -72.58 31.22 32.14
N ARG A 58 -73.71 31.86 31.82
CA ARG A 58 -74.45 31.63 30.57
C ARG A 58 -73.63 32.01 29.33
N LEU A 59 -72.98 33.18 29.32
CA LEU A 59 -72.15 33.64 28.19
C LEU A 59 -70.94 32.71 27.95
N ASN A 60 -70.30 32.23 29.03
CA ASN A 60 -69.22 31.25 28.91
C ASN A 60 -69.71 29.92 28.30
N LYS A 61 -70.89 29.43 28.71
CA LYS A 61 -71.50 28.24 28.10
C LYS A 61 -71.83 28.43 26.63
N LEU A 62 -72.32 29.61 26.24
CA LEU A 62 -72.56 29.94 24.83
C LEU A 62 -71.25 29.89 24.02
N LYS A 63 -70.18 30.53 24.53
CA LYS A 63 -68.86 30.50 23.88
C LYS A 63 -68.33 29.07 23.73
N GLU A 64 -68.46 28.26 24.77
CA GLU A 64 -68.05 26.85 24.74
C GLU A 64 -68.85 26.03 23.73
N ALA A 65 -70.16 26.25 23.61
CA ALA A 65 -71.00 25.59 22.61
C ALA A 65 -70.58 25.95 21.17
N LEU A 66 -70.26 27.23 20.91
CA LEU A 66 -69.76 27.67 19.60
C LEU A 66 -68.41 27.01 19.25
N GLU A 67 -67.48 26.97 20.21
CA GLU A 67 -66.18 26.29 20.04
C GLU A 67 -66.33 24.78 19.84
N THR A 68 -67.25 24.15 20.56
CA THR A 68 -67.57 22.72 20.40
C THR A 68 -68.09 22.45 19.00
N ARG A 69 -69.05 23.27 18.52
CA ARG A 69 -69.59 23.13 17.18
C ARG A 69 -68.54 23.31 16.08
N ARG A 70 -67.64 24.28 16.24
CA ARG A 70 -66.49 24.49 15.34
C ARG A 70 -65.61 23.23 15.26
N LYS A 71 -65.28 22.62 16.41
CA LYS A 71 -64.44 21.41 16.48
C LYS A 71 -65.13 20.19 15.86
N GLU A 72 -66.44 20.02 16.10
CA GLU A 72 -67.24 18.97 15.47
C GLU A 72 -67.20 19.05 13.94
N ILE A 73 -67.44 20.25 13.38
CA ILE A 73 -67.39 20.47 11.93
C ILE A 73 -66.00 20.12 11.39
N LYS A 74 -64.93 20.58 12.05
CA LYS A 74 -63.54 20.23 11.67
C LYS A 74 -63.32 18.71 11.63
N ASN A 75 -63.80 17.99 12.65
CA ASN A 75 -63.61 16.54 12.72
C ASN A 75 -64.41 15.83 11.64
N ASN A 76 -65.67 16.21 11.41
CA ASN A 76 -66.51 15.59 10.38
C ASN A 76 -65.94 15.77 8.97
N ILE A 77 -65.30 16.91 8.68
CA ILE A 77 -64.65 17.16 7.39
C ILE A 77 -63.36 16.34 7.25
N ASN A 78 -62.57 16.20 8.33
CA ASN A 78 -61.26 15.54 8.26
C ASN A 78 -61.29 14.02 8.45
N ASN A 79 -62.31 13.47 9.12
CA ASN A 79 -62.39 12.04 9.41
C ASN A 79 -62.42 11.16 8.14
N PRO A 80 -63.23 11.47 7.10
CA PRO A 80 -63.23 10.70 5.86
C PRO A 80 -61.86 10.63 5.19
N TYR A 81 -61.12 11.76 5.20
CA TYR A 81 -59.76 11.80 4.68
C TYR A 81 -58.81 10.91 5.49
N LYS A 82 -58.85 10.98 6.83
CA LYS A 82 -58.01 10.14 7.70
C LYS A 82 -58.28 8.65 7.51
N GLU A 83 -59.54 8.28 7.32
CA GLU A 83 -59.93 6.89 7.04
C GLU A 83 -59.40 6.42 5.68
N PHE A 84 -59.55 7.26 4.65
CA PHE A 84 -58.99 6.99 3.33
C PHE A 84 -57.46 6.87 3.38
N GLU A 85 -56.76 7.79 4.05
CA GLU A 85 -55.29 7.75 4.20
C GLU A 85 -54.84 6.47 4.91
N LYS A 86 -55.53 6.08 5.98
CA LYS A 86 -55.24 4.84 6.72
C LYS A 86 -55.45 3.60 5.86
N TRP A 87 -56.55 3.56 5.11
CA TRP A 87 -56.82 2.48 4.16
C TRP A 87 -55.77 2.43 3.04
N TYR A 88 -55.41 3.58 2.47
CA TYR A 88 -54.40 3.71 1.41
C TYR A 88 -53.07 3.14 1.89
N LYS A 89 -52.55 3.64 3.03
CA LYS A 89 -51.28 3.16 3.59
C LYS A 89 -51.30 1.65 3.77
N LYS A 90 -52.32 1.12 4.45
CA LYS A 90 -52.45 -0.33 4.69
C LYS A 90 -52.53 -1.16 3.40
N THR A 91 -53.24 -0.66 2.38
CA THR A 91 -53.57 -1.44 1.18
C THR A 91 -52.47 -1.36 0.13
N VAL A 92 -51.78 -0.22 0.05
CA VAL A 92 -50.74 0.05 -0.95
C VAL A 92 -49.35 -0.34 -0.46
N GLU A 93 -49.05 -0.26 0.85
CA GLU A 93 -47.74 -0.63 1.41
C GLU A 93 -47.25 -2.05 1.03
N PRO A 94 -48.09 -3.10 0.93
CA PRO A 94 -47.64 -4.40 0.44
C PRO A 94 -47.07 -4.38 -0.98
N LEU A 95 -47.45 -3.40 -1.81
CA LEU A 95 -46.91 -3.22 -3.17
C LEU A 95 -45.43 -2.87 -3.14
N ASP A 96 -44.97 -2.10 -2.14
CA ASP A 96 -43.56 -1.75 -1.98
C ASP A 96 -42.70 -3.00 -1.80
N ASN A 97 -43.18 -3.98 -1.04
CA ASN A 97 -42.51 -5.27 -0.86
C ASN A 97 -42.47 -6.07 -2.17
N VAL A 98 -43.54 -6.05 -2.98
CA VAL A 98 -43.55 -6.71 -4.29
C VAL A 98 -42.56 -6.05 -5.23
N ILE A 99 -42.54 -4.71 -5.29
CA ILE A 99 -41.59 -3.94 -6.10
C ILE A 99 -40.16 -4.28 -5.66
N ALA A 100 -39.86 -4.22 -4.37
CA ALA A 100 -38.54 -4.54 -3.84
C ALA A 100 -38.08 -5.96 -4.20
N ASN A 101 -38.97 -6.95 -4.10
CA ASN A 101 -38.66 -8.33 -4.48
C ASN A 101 -38.38 -8.48 -5.98
N ILE A 102 -39.16 -7.81 -6.84
CA ILE A 102 -38.92 -7.81 -8.29
C ILE A 102 -37.59 -7.12 -8.59
N THR A 103 -37.31 -5.96 -7.99
CA THR A 103 -36.04 -5.23 -8.16
C THR A 103 -34.86 -6.09 -7.72
N ALA A 104 -34.95 -6.78 -6.58
CA ALA A 104 -33.90 -7.68 -6.11
C ALA A 104 -33.67 -8.85 -7.10
N GLY A 105 -34.75 -9.44 -7.62
CA GLY A 105 -34.67 -10.50 -8.63
C GLY A 105 -34.04 -10.02 -9.94
N LEU A 106 -34.39 -8.83 -10.41
CA LEU A 106 -33.80 -8.22 -11.61
C LEU A 106 -32.29 -7.94 -11.41
N ASN A 107 -31.92 -7.35 -10.28
CA ASN A 107 -30.52 -7.09 -9.96
C ASN A 107 -29.69 -8.39 -9.87
N ALA A 108 -30.26 -9.45 -9.31
CA ALA A 108 -29.61 -10.75 -9.24
C ALA A 108 -29.38 -11.36 -10.64
N ILE A 109 -30.35 -11.19 -11.56
CA ILE A 109 -30.19 -11.60 -12.96
C ILE A 109 -29.10 -10.76 -13.62
N ASP A 110 -29.15 -9.43 -13.50
CA ASP A 110 -28.17 -8.52 -14.11
C ASP A 110 -26.73 -8.81 -13.63
N GLU A 111 -26.55 -9.11 -12.34
CA GLU A 111 -25.24 -9.49 -11.78
C GLU A 111 -24.80 -10.86 -12.26
N HIS A 112 -25.70 -11.85 -12.33
CA HIS A 112 -25.38 -13.15 -12.90
C HIS A 112 -24.95 -13.01 -14.37
N GLU A 113 -25.65 -12.20 -15.17
CA GLU A 113 -25.22 -11.91 -16.54
C GLU A 113 -23.84 -11.23 -16.59
N ARG A 114 -23.53 -10.36 -15.62
CA ARG A 114 -22.21 -9.72 -15.52
C ARG A 114 -21.12 -10.75 -15.24
N LEU A 115 -21.33 -11.63 -14.27
CA LEU A 115 -20.37 -12.69 -13.93
C LEU A 115 -20.13 -13.64 -15.11
N MET A 116 -21.18 -14.02 -15.84
CA MET A 116 -21.03 -14.83 -17.06
C MET A 116 -20.17 -14.12 -18.13
N ARG A 117 -20.29 -12.79 -18.27
CA ARG A 117 -19.42 -12.01 -19.17
C ARG A 117 -17.98 -11.96 -18.66
N VAL A 118 -17.78 -11.75 -17.37
CA VAL A 118 -16.45 -11.79 -16.73
C VAL A 118 -15.78 -13.14 -16.98
N ASP A 119 -16.52 -14.25 -16.82
CA ASP A 119 -16.01 -15.60 -17.07
C ASP A 119 -15.56 -15.82 -18.51
N VAL A 120 -16.33 -15.33 -19.48
CA VAL A 120 -15.94 -15.39 -20.90
C VAL A 120 -14.67 -14.57 -21.16
N VAL A 121 -14.58 -13.36 -20.60
CA VAL A 121 -13.41 -12.49 -20.77
C VAL A 121 -12.17 -13.13 -20.15
N ARG A 122 -12.30 -13.62 -18.91
CA ARG A 122 -11.24 -14.35 -18.19
C ARG A 122 -10.76 -15.53 -19.02
N ALA A 123 -11.66 -16.44 -19.41
CA ALA A 123 -11.30 -17.62 -20.18
C ALA A 123 -10.61 -17.26 -21.50
N THR A 124 -11.05 -16.18 -22.16
CA THR A 124 -10.46 -15.71 -23.42
C THR A 124 -9.04 -15.15 -23.20
N PHE A 125 -8.81 -14.34 -22.17
CA PHE A 125 -7.47 -13.86 -21.85
C PHE A 125 -6.55 -15.01 -21.42
N GLU A 126 -7.01 -15.88 -20.52
CA GLU A 126 -6.21 -17.02 -20.03
C GLU A 126 -5.79 -17.97 -21.17
N ASP A 127 -6.68 -18.24 -22.13
CA ASP A 127 -6.36 -19.06 -23.31
C ASP A 127 -5.31 -18.38 -24.19
N LYS A 128 -5.46 -17.09 -24.48
CA LYS A 128 -4.49 -16.32 -25.26
C LYS A 128 -3.12 -16.24 -24.56
N CYS A 129 -3.09 -15.97 -23.25
CA CYS A 129 -1.88 -16.00 -22.44
C CYS A 129 -1.19 -17.36 -22.47
N MET A 130 -1.97 -18.44 -22.30
CA MET A 130 -1.44 -19.81 -22.35
C MET A 130 -0.80 -20.12 -23.72
N VAL A 131 -1.43 -19.71 -24.82
CA VAL A 131 -0.86 -19.86 -26.17
C VAL A 131 0.43 -19.04 -26.34
N ALA A 132 0.50 -17.85 -25.75
CA ALA A 132 1.68 -16.98 -25.80
C ALA A 132 2.77 -17.35 -24.76
N GLY A 133 2.53 -18.31 -23.86
CA GLY A 133 3.46 -18.63 -22.77
C GLY A 133 3.58 -17.52 -21.71
N ILE A 134 2.54 -16.69 -21.57
CA ILE A 134 2.40 -15.64 -20.57
C ILE A 134 1.60 -16.18 -19.37
N GLU A 135 1.87 -15.66 -18.17
CA GLU A 135 1.11 -15.99 -16.97
C GLU A 135 -0.40 -15.73 -17.18
N LYS A 136 -1.26 -16.64 -16.71
CA LYS A 136 -2.71 -16.59 -17.00
C LYS A 136 -3.39 -15.37 -16.40
N SER A 137 -2.89 -14.93 -15.24
CA SER A 137 -3.42 -13.80 -14.50
C SER A 137 -2.90 -12.44 -14.95
N THR A 138 -2.04 -12.37 -15.98
CA THR A 138 -1.39 -11.11 -16.39
C THR A 138 -2.39 -9.98 -16.71
N PHE A 139 -3.56 -10.33 -17.25
CA PHE A 139 -4.62 -9.35 -17.59
C PHE A 139 -5.82 -9.38 -16.63
N ALA A 140 -5.66 -9.88 -15.40
CA ALA A 140 -6.75 -9.98 -14.43
C ALA A 140 -7.38 -8.62 -14.08
N ASP A 141 -6.60 -7.54 -14.13
CA ASP A 141 -7.06 -6.15 -13.97
C ASP A 141 -8.06 -5.71 -15.06
N LYS A 142 -8.07 -6.38 -16.21
CA LYS A 142 -8.89 -6.01 -17.38
C LYS A 142 -10.22 -6.76 -17.46
N TYR A 143 -10.44 -7.78 -16.62
CA TYR A 143 -11.61 -8.65 -16.75
C TYR A 143 -12.92 -7.88 -16.59
N ASP A 144 -13.01 -7.00 -15.59
CA ASP A 144 -14.21 -6.20 -15.35
C ASP A 144 -14.44 -5.16 -16.47
N GLU A 145 -13.37 -4.51 -16.95
CA GLU A 145 -13.46 -3.54 -18.06
C GLU A 145 -14.03 -4.20 -19.32
N TYR A 146 -13.44 -5.33 -19.73
CA TYR A 146 -13.86 -6.04 -20.94
C TYR A 146 -15.18 -6.81 -20.77
N SER A 147 -15.70 -6.96 -19.55
CA SER A 147 -17.02 -7.55 -19.27
C SER A 147 -18.23 -6.66 -19.62
N LEU A 148 -17.99 -5.39 -19.99
CA LEU A 148 -19.06 -4.47 -20.36
C LEU A 148 -19.81 -4.93 -21.61
N LYS A 149 -21.15 -4.75 -21.62
CA LYS A 149 -22.03 -5.17 -22.72
C LYS A 149 -21.58 -4.68 -24.11
N LYS A 150 -20.87 -3.55 -24.19
CA LYS A 150 -20.33 -2.99 -25.45
C LYS A 150 -19.31 -3.88 -26.16
N TYR A 151 -18.63 -4.78 -25.44
CA TYR A 151 -17.61 -5.70 -25.96
C TYR A 151 -18.19 -7.03 -26.48
N PHE A 152 -19.47 -7.30 -26.19
CA PHE A 152 -20.15 -8.54 -26.55
C PHE A 152 -21.09 -8.33 -27.74
N LYS A 153 -21.35 -9.40 -28.50
CA LYS A 153 -22.42 -9.43 -29.49
C LYS A 153 -23.77 -9.32 -28.79
N THR A 154 -24.70 -8.57 -29.38
CA THR A 154 -26.03 -8.35 -28.81
C THR A 154 -26.74 -9.67 -28.50
N GLY A 155 -27.14 -9.86 -27.24
CA GLY A 155 -27.88 -11.05 -26.80
C GLY A 155 -27.06 -12.34 -26.72
N LYS A 156 -25.72 -12.28 -26.82
CA LYS A 156 -24.84 -13.45 -26.75
C LYS A 156 -23.67 -13.22 -25.80
N TYR A 157 -23.22 -14.29 -25.15
CA TYR A 157 -21.97 -14.32 -24.37
C TYR A 157 -20.76 -14.61 -25.28
N GLU A 158 -20.70 -13.91 -26.41
CA GLU A 158 -19.61 -14.00 -27.38
C GLU A 158 -19.00 -12.61 -27.57
N LEU A 159 -17.67 -12.51 -27.44
CA LEU A 159 -16.95 -11.27 -27.68
C LEU A 159 -17.04 -10.85 -29.16
N LYS A 160 -17.03 -9.54 -29.41
CA LYS A 160 -16.92 -8.98 -30.76
C LYS A 160 -15.54 -9.27 -31.34
N LYS A 161 -15.46 -9.35 -32.66
CA LYS A 161 -14.18 -9.51 -33.36
C LYS A 161 -13.20 -8.37 -33.00
N THR A 162 -13.65 -7.12 -33.02
CA THR A 162 -12.82 -5.97 -32.66
C THR A 162 -12.24 -6.09 -31.25
N THR A 163 -13.00 -6.63 -30.31
CA THR A 163 -12.52 -6.88 -28.94
C THR A 163 -11.50 -7.99 -28.88
N LEU A 164 -11.71 -9.07 -29.63
CA LEU A 164 -10.72 -10.14 -29.74
C LEU A 164 -9.41 -9.62 -30.34
N ASP A 165 -9.48 -8.81 -31.39
CA ASP A 165 -8.32 -8.17 -32.03
C ASP A 165 -7.57 -7.24 -31.05
N GLU A 166 -8.29 -6.47 -30.22
CA GLU A 166 -7.71 -5.67 -29.13
C GLU A 166 -7.00 -6.53 -28.08
N MET A 167 -7.63 -7.62 -27.64
CA MET A 167 -7.03 -8.56 -26.68
C MET A 167 -5.78 -9.22 -27.26
N ASP A 168 -5.79 -9.58 -28.54
CA ASP A 168 -4.62 -10.12 -29.24
C ASP A 168 -3.47 -9.11 -29.30
N ALA A 169 -3.76 -7.83 -29.55
CA ALA A 169 -2.74 -6.78 -29.52
C ALA A 169 -2.13 -6.58 -28.13
N LEU A 170 -2.94 -6.67 -27.06
CA LEU A 170 -2.46 -6.59 -25.67
C LEU A 170 -1.54 -7.77 -25.33
N VAL A 171 -1.97 -8.99 -25.65
CA VAL A 171 -1.20 -10.22 -25.40
C VAL A 171 0.10 -10.20 -26.19
N LEU A 172 0.09 -9.73 -27.44
CA LEU A 172 1.30 -9.61 -28.26
C LEU A 172 2.27 -8.58 -27.67
N SER A 173 1.78 -7.42 -27.23
CA SER A 173 2.63 -6.40 -26.59
C SER A 173 3.32 -6.93 -25.33
N GLU A 174 2.60 -7.72 -24.52
CA GLU A 174 3.15 -8.32 -23.31
C GLU A 174 4.13 -9.45 -23.63
N PHE A 175 3.84 -10.23 -24.67
CA PHE A 175 4.77 -11.25 -25.18
C PHE A 175 6.10 -10.62 -25.62
N ASP A 176 6.04 -9.55 -26.43
CA ASP A 176 7.23 -8.84 -26.92
C ASP A 176 8.05 -8.28 -25.75
N ALA A 177 7.39 -7.70 -24.74
CA ALA A 177 8.06 -7.21 -23.54
C ALA A 177 8.73 -8.33 -22.73
N LEU A 178 8.09 -9.50 -22.63
CA LEU A 178 8.65 -10.67 -21.94
C LEU A 178 9.85 -11.24 -22.69
N GLU A 179 9.80 -11.33 -24.01
CA GLU A 179 10.91 -11.80 -24.85
C GLU A 179 12.08 -10.82 -24.82
N GLU A 180 11.82 -9.51 -24.88
CA GLU A 180 12.86 -8.48 -24.70
C GLU A 180 13.52 -8.62 -23.33
N TYR A 181 12.73 -8.85 -22.28
CA TYR A 181 13.23 -9.03 -20.93
C TYR A 181 14.11 -10.29 -20.78
N LYS A 182 13.71 -11.41 -21.41
CA LYS A 182 14.54 -12.63 -21.46
C LYS A 182 15.84 -12.38 -22.22
N ALA A 183 15.78 -11.71 -23.37
CA ALA A 183 16.96 -11.34 -24.16
C ALA A 183 17.92 -10.44 -23.35
N ASN A 184 17.38 -9.47 -22.60
CA ASN A 184 18.17 -8.60 -21.72
C ASN A 184 18.87 -9.39 -20.60
N LYS A 185 18.17 -10.35 -19.97
CA LYS A 185 18.77 -11.24 -18.97
C LYS A 185 19.90 -12.09 -19.58
N GLN A 186 19.66 -12.66 -20.76
CA GLN A 186 20.67 -13.45 -21.46
C GLN A 186 21.90 -12.59 -21.81
N ALA A 187 21.70 -11.37 -22.31
CA ALA A 187 22.80 -10.46 -22.63
C ALA A 187 23.64 -10.10 -21.40
N VAL A 188 23.02 -9.93 -20.22
CA VAL A 188 23.74 -9.76 -18.95
C VAL A 188 24.52 -11.01 -18.56
N GLN A 189 23.95 -12.20 -18.73
CA GLN A 189 24.65 -13.46 -18.44
C GLN A 189 25.87 -13.63 -19.32
N GLU A 190 25.73 -13.42 -20.64
CA GLU A 190 26.83 -13.51 -21.60
C GLU A 190 27.92 -12.49 -21.31
N GLN A 191 27.56 -11.24 -21.02
CA GLN A 191 28.52 -10.18 -20.69
C GLN A 191 29.23 -10.43 -19.36
N ALA A 192 28.54 -11.02 -18.37
CA ALA A 192 29.11 -11.34 -17.06
C ALA A 192 30.13 -12.46 -17.21
N GLN A 193 29.82 -13.47 -18.03
CA GLN A 193 30.74 -14.54 -18.37
C GLN A 193 31.97 -14.01 -19.12
N GLU A 194 31.83 -13.06 -20.04
CA GLU A 194 32.97 -12.44 -20.74
C GLU A 194 33.90 -11.68 -19.78
N TYR A 195 33.36 -11.09 -18.72
CA TYR A 195 34.13 -10.34 -17.73
C TYR A 195 34.61 -11.19 -16.55
N ASP A 196 34.35 -12.50 -16.54
CA ASP A 196 34.59 -13.39 -15.39
C ASP A 196 33.92 -12.88 -14.09
N LEU A 197 32.74 -12.27 -14.20
CA LEU A 197 31.95 -11.72 -13.10
C LEU A 197 30.69 -12.57 -12.82
N PRO A 198 30.19 -12.62 -11.57
CA PRO A 198 28.94 -13.29 -11.24
C PRO A 198 27.71 -12.52 -11.76
N ALA A 199 26.83 -13.18 -12.53
CA ALA A 199 25.71 -12.53 -13.20
C ALA A 199 24.54 -12.13 -12.26
N ASP A 200 24.32 -12.86 -11.16
CA ASP A 200 23.10 -12.77 -10.35
C ASP A 200 22.79 -11.35 -9.84
N SER A 201 23.82 -10.62 -9.40
CA SER A 201 23.67 -9.24 -8.90
C SER A 201 23.18 -8.28 -10.00
N TYR A 202 23.69 -8.45 -11.22
CA TYR A 202 23.35 -7.63 -12.37
C TYR A 202 21.95 -7.97 -12.92
N ILE A 203 21.57 -9.25 -12.90
CA ILE A 203 20.21 -9.69 -13.25
C ILE A 203 19.19 -9.09 -12.27
N ARG A 204 19.52 -9.06 -10.97
CA ARG A 204 18.64 -8.44 -9.97
C ARG A 204 18.45 -6.94 -10.21
N HIS A 205 19.48 -6.25 -10.69
CA HIS A 205 19.34 -4.86 -11.10
C HIS A 205 18.42 -4.66 -12.30
N LEU A 206 18.40 -5.58 -13.26
CA LEU A 206 17.40 -5.59 -14.34
C LEU A 206 15.99 -5.86 -13.80
N GLU A 207 15.84 -6.79 -12.85
CA GLU A 207 14.57 -7.08 -12.15
C GLU A 207 14.04 -5.87 -11.38
N ASP A 208 14.92 -5.08 -10.77
CA ASP A 208 14.58 -3.84 -10.07
C ASP A 208 14.27 -2.67 -11.02
N GLY A 209 14.31 -2.89 -12.34
CA GLY A 209 13.92 -1.92 -13.36
C GLY A 209 15.05 -1.03 -13.90
N LYS A 210 16.32 -1.35 -13.65
CA LYS A 210 17.42 -0.65 -14.33
C LYS A 210 17.46 -1.04 -15.81
N SER A 211 17.88 -0.09 -16.65
CA SER A 211 18.08 -0.35 -18.07
C SER A 211 19.28 -1.29 -18.31
N LEU A 212 19.23 -2.07 -19.40
CA LEU A 212 20.36 -2.92 -19.81
C LEU A 212 21.67 -2.12 -19.93
N VAL A 213 21.58 -0.90 -20.45
CA VAL A 213 22.72 0.01 -20.61
C VAL A 213 23.34 0.37 -19.26
N ASP A 214 22.54 0.65 -18.24
CA ASP A 214 23.06 1.00 -16.92
C ASP A 214 23.66 -0.21 -16.22
N VAL A 215 23.07 -1.40 -16.40
CA VAL A 215 23.67 -2.65 -15.91
C VAL A 215 25.02 -2.91 -16.55
N PHE A 216 25.15 -2.76 -17.87
CA PHE A 216 26.44 -2.91 -18.56
C PHE A 216 27.50 -1.89 -18.11
N LYS A 217 27.12 -0.66 -17.77
CA LYS A 217 28.05 0.32 -17.17
C LYS A 217 28.56 -0.14 -15.81
N MET A 218 27.68 -0.71 -14.97
CA MET A 218 28.08 -1.25 -13.66
C MET A 218 29.07 -2.40 -13.83
N MET A 219 28.75 -3.38 -14.70
CA MET A 219 29.62 -4.51 -15.00
C MET A 219 31.00 -4.08 -15.50
N LYS A 220 31.05 -3.07 -16.38
CA LYS A 220 32.31 -2.52 -16.87
C LYS A 220 33.14 -1.89 -15.75
N SER A 221 32.50 -1.13 -14.86
CA SER A 221 33.18 -0.51 -13.71
C SER A 221 33.76 -1.57 -12.76
N ASP A 222 33.01 -2.63 -12.48
CA ASP A 222 33.45 -3.70 -11.58
C ASP A 222 34.60 -4.50 -12.19
N ARG A 223 34.53 -4.79 -13.49
CA ARG A 223 35.65 -5.40 -14.24
C ARG A 223 36.91 -4.56 -14.14
N ASP A 224 36.82 -3.25 -14.43
CA ASP A 224 37.98 -2.35 -14.41
C ASP A 224 38.58 -2.27 -12.99
N ALA A 225 37.74 -2.32 -11.96
CA ALA A 225 38.18 -2.38 -10.56
C ALA A 225 38.88 -3.69 -10.21
N GLU A 226 38.38 -4.85 -10.67
CA GLU A 226 39.02 -6.14 -10.43
C GLU A 226 40.36 -6.28 -11.18
N ILE A 227 40.45 -5.77 -12.41
CA ILE A 227 41.72 -5.70 -13.13
C ILE A 227 42.74 -4.86 -12.33
N ALA A 228 42.36 -3.66 -11.89
CA ALA A 228 43.24 -2.79 -11.12
C ALA A 228 43.69 -3.44 -9.79
N ARG A 229 42.77 -4.14 -9.09
CA ARG A 229 43.10 -4.89 -7.86
C ARG A 229 44.05 -6.05 -8.11
N LYS A 230 43.90 -6.76 -9.22
CA LYS A 230 44.79 -7.85 -9.61
C LYS A 230 46.19 -7.32 -9.93
N GLU A 231 46.28 -6.28 -10.75
CA GLU A 231 47.55 -5.62 -11.09
C GLU A 231 48.26 -5.09 -9.83
N GLN A 232 47.51 -4.51 -8.88
CA GLN A 232 48.06 -4.03 -7.61
C GLN A 232 48.62 -5.17 -6.75
N ARG A 233 47.91 -6.31 -6.65
CA ARG A 233 48.38 -7.50 -5.92
C ARG A 233 49.62 -8.09 -6.56
N GLU A 234 49.65 -8.26 -7.87
CA GLU A 234 50.81 -8.79 -8.59
C GLU A 234 52.04 -7.87 -8.42
N ALA A 235 51.85 -6.54 -8.42
CA ALA A 235 52.91 -5.59 -8.16
C ALA A 235 53.43 -5.66 -6.71
N GLN A 236 52.55 -5.85 -5.73
CA GLN A 236 52.91 -6.02 -4.33
C GLN A 236 53.68 -7.33 -4.11
N GLU A 237 53.18 -8.45 -4.63
CA GLU A 237 53.85 -9.75 -4.55
C GLU A 237 55.25 -9.73 -5.17
N LYS A 238 55.40 -9.06 -6.33
CA LYS A 238 56.71 -8.91 -6.97
C LYS A 238 57.67 -8.05 -6.14
N ALA A 239 57.19 -6.95 -5.57
CA ALA A 239 57.99 -6.10 -4.70
C ALA A 239 58.42 -6.83 -3.41
N GLU A 240 57.53 -7.63 -2.82
CA GLU A 240 57.84 -8.46 -1.66
C GLU A 240 58.85 -9.57 -1.99
N ALA A 241 58.69 -10.25 -3.12
CA ALA A 241 59.63 -11.27 -3.59
C ALA A 241 61.02 -10.68 -3.83
N GLU A 242 61.11 -9.50 -4.45
CA GLU A 242 62.38 -8.78 -4.65
C GLU A 242 63.02 -8.38 -3.30
N ARG A 243 62.23 -7.90 -2.33
CA ARG A 243 62.72 -7.61 -0.97
C ARG A 243 63.23 -8.85 -0.25
N LEU A 244 62.51 -9.98 -0.34
CA LEU A 244 62.92 -11.25 0.25
C LEU A 244 64.22 -11.78 -0.37
N ALA A 245 64.34 -11.71 -1.70
CA ALA A 245 65.56 -12.12 -2.41
C ALA A 245 66.77 -11.25 -2.01
N GLU A 246 66.59 -9.94 -1.84
CA GLU A 246 67.67 -9.04 -1.39
C GLU A 246 68.07 -9.32 0.07
N ILE A 247 67.11 -9.61 0.95
CA ILE A 247 67.40 -10.05 2.33
C ILE A 247 68.22 -11.35 2.32
N GLU A 248 67.85 -12.32 1.48
CA GLU A 248 68.58 -13.57 1.36
C GLU A 248 70.01 -13.33 0.83
N ARG A 249 70.17 -12.46 -0.18
CA ARG A 249 71.49 -12.07 -0.72
C ARG A 249 72.37 -11.45 0.35
N ILE A 250 71.86 -10.48 1.09
CA ILE A 250 72.57 -9.83 2.20
C ILE A 250 72.91 -10.86 3.30
N SER A 251 72.00 -11.77 3.63
CA SER A 251 72.26 -12.81 4.63
C SER A 251 73.39 -13.76 4.22
N LYS A 252 73.46 -14.14 2.93
CA LYS A 252 74.55 -14.96 2.37
C LYS A 252 75.87 -14.19 2.35
N GLU A 253 75.85 -12.90 2.03
CA GLU A 253 77.04 -12.04 2.10
C GLU A 253 77.57 -11.93 3.53
N ILE A 254 76.70 -11.73 4.54
CA ILE A 254 77.08 -11.69 5.96
C ILE A 254 77.62 -13.04 6.41
N ALA A 255 76.96 -14.16 6.06
CA ALA A 255 77.44 -15.50 6.40
C ALA A 255 78.81 -15.80 5.79
N ASN A 256 79.03 -15.43 4.52
CA ASN A 256 80.32 -15.57 3.86
C ASN A 256 81.39 -14.67 4.48
N ALA A 257 81.05 -13.44 4.86
CA ALA A 257 81.96 -12.54 5.57
C ALA A 257 82.35 -13.11 6.95
N ASN A 258 81.40 -13.68 7.68
CA ASN A 258 81.64 -14.34 8.96
C ASN A 258 82.53 -15.58 8.81
N ILE A 259 82.29 -16.43 7.81
CA ILE A 259 83.17 -17.59 7.51
C ILE A 259 84.58 -17.12 7.16
N LYS A 260 84.72 -16.05 6.37
CA LYS A 260 86.03 -15.50 5.98
C LYS A 260 86.76 -14.89 7.18
N ALA A 261 86.05 -14.26 8.11
CA ALA A 261 86.62 -13.80 9.38
C ALA A 261 87.08 -14.97 10.27
N TYR A 262 86.29 -16.06 10.32
CA TYR A 262 86.64 -17.28 11.05
C TYR A 262 87.89 -17.98 10.45
N ILE A 263 88.02 -18.02 9.12
CA ILE A 263 89.21 -18.54 8.43
C ILE A 263 90.43 -17.63 8.64
N LYS A 264 90.25 -16.31 8.69
CA LYS A 264 91.35 -15.37 8.98
C LYS A 264 91.87 -15.44 10.42
N ALA A 265 91.07 -15.99 11.34
CA ALA A 265 91.47 -16.30 12.71
C ALA A 265 92.15 -17.67 12.84
N TYR A 266 92.27 -18.44 11.74
CA TYR A 266 92.95 -19.72 11.70
C TYR A 266 94.17 -19.64 10.77
N ASP A 267 95.30 -19.20 11.33
CA ASP A 267 96.62 -19.27 10.69
C ASP A 267 97.28 -20.61 11.08
N ALA A 268 97.58 -21.44 10.10
CA ALA A 268 97.99 -22.84 10.27
C ALA A 268 99.51 -23.01 10.43
N GLU A 269 100.19 -22.09 11.13
CA GLU A 269 101.61 -22.27 11.52
C GLU A 269 101.87 -22.29 13.05
N THR A 270 100.87 -22.10 13.91
CA THR A 270 101.05 -22.33 15.36
C THR A 270 99.75 -22.82 16.02
N GLY A 271 99.76 -24.07 16.49
CA GLY A 271 98.64 -24.69 17.18
C GLY A 271 98.51 -24.24 18.64
N GLU A 272 97.97 -23.04 18.87
CA GLU A 272 97.49 -22.62 20.20
C GLU A 272 96.03 -22.14 20.16
N ILE A 273 95.24 -22.65 21.10
CA ILE A 273 93.89 -22.20 21.44
C ILE A 273 94.04 -21.12 22.51
N LEU A 274 93.47 -19.93 22.27
CA LEU A 274 93.21 -18.95 23.35
C LEU A 274 91.72 -18.93 23.66
N GLU A 275 91.42 -19.35 24.89
CA GLU A 275 90.10 -19.45 25.49
C GLU A 275 89.59 -18.07 25.95
N GLN A 276 88.34 -17.81 25.58
CA GLN A 276 87.31 -17.01 26.26
C GLN A 276 87.71 -15.79 27.12
N GLY A 277 87.35 -14.61 26.60
CA GLY A 277 87.22 -13.36 27.35
C GLY A 277 86.40 -12.32 26.59
N THR A 278 85.08 -12.44 26.67
CA THR A 278 84.02 -11.43 26.42
C THR A 278 84.33 -10.23 25.52
N ILE A 279 83.82 -10.28 24.28
CA ILE A 279 83.56 -9.08 23.47
C ILE A 279 82.06 -8.79 23.55
N THR A 280 81.71 -7.78 24.34
CA THR A 280 80.44 -7.06 24.27
C THR A 280 80.14 -6.66 22.81
N PRO A 281 78.97 -7.00 22.25
CA PRO A 281 78.54 -6.33 21.03
C PRO A 281 78.15 -4.90 21.40
N GLU A 282 78.90 -3.93 20.90
CA GLU A 282 78.39 -2.56 20.75
C GLU A 282 77.09 -2.61 19.93
N PRO A 283 76.07 -1.80 20.29
CA PRO A 283 74.83 -1.76 19.56
C PRO A 283 75.07 -1.14 18.18
N GLN A 284 75.13 -1.97 17.14
CA GLN A 284 74.88 -1.48 15.79
C GLN A 284 73.39 -1.20 15.67
N ASN A 285 73.07 0.04 16.04
CA ASN A 285 71.83 0.72 15.78
C ASN A 285 71.68 0.90 14.26
N ASN A 286 71.28 -0.17 13.57
CA ASN A 286 70.62 -0.09 12.28
C ASN A 286 69.25 -0.71 12.45
N VAL A 287 68.40 0.03 13.17
CA VAL A 287 66.98 0.09 12.86
C VAL A 287 66.92 0.27 11.34
N ARG A 288 66.59 -0.79 10.60
CA ARG A 288 66.04 -0.57 9.26
C ARG A 288 64.88 0.37 9.51
N GLU A 289 64.96 1.57 8.97
CA GLU A 289 63.79 2.40 8.77
C GLU A 289 62.77 1.50 8.05
N VAL A 290 61.84 0.96 8.83
CA VAL A 290 60.50 0.65 8.34
C VAL A 290 60.10 1.91 7.57
N PRO A 291 59.66 1.79 6.31
CA PRO A 291 59.00 2.91 5.68
C PRO A 291 58.01 3.44 6.70
N LYS A 292 58.19 4.69 7.12
CA LYS A 292 57.15 5.43 7.83
C LYS A 292 55.94 5.36 6.91
N PHE A 293 55.08 4.37 7.12
CA PHE A 293 53.67 4.59 6.92
C PHE A 293 53.38 5.73 7.87
N GLU A 294 53.15 6.93 7.34
CA GLU A 294 52.40 7.90 8.12
C GLU A 294 51.09 7.20 8.42
N PRO A 295 50.81 6.78 9.67
CA PRO A 295 49.48 6.34 9.99
C PRO A 295 48.63 7.58 9.72
N GLY A 296 47.61 7.47 8.87
CA GLY A 296 46.52 8.43 8.92
C GLY A 296 46.10 8.58 10.38
N GLU A 297 45.78 9.80 10.82
CA GLU A 297 45.45 10.07 12.23
C GLU A 297 44.54 8.96 12.78
N PRO A 298 44.89 8.34 13.92
CA PRO A 298 44.12 7.22 14.45
C PRO A 298 42.70 7.69 14.72
N LEU A 299 41.75 7.21 13.92
CA LEU A 299 40.35 7.54 14.06
C LEU A 299 39.77 6.70 15.19
N THR A 300 39.51 7.34 16.33
CA THR A 300 38.82 6.72 17.46
C THR A 300 37.32 6.87 17.25
N ILE A 301 36.58 5.76 17.24
CA ILE A 301 35.12 5.74 17.06
C ILE A 301 34.49 4.98 18.23
N ASP A 302 33.55 5.63 18.92
CA ASP A 302 32.72 4.96 19.93
C ASP A 302 31.59 4.19 19.24
N LEU A 303 31.68 2.85 19.27
CA LEU A 303 30.73 1.96 18.61
C LEU A 303 29.93 1.16 19.65
N ARG A 304 28.59 1.28 19.61
CA ARG A 304 27.69 0.45 20.41
C ARG A 304 27.15 -0.71 19.58
N LEU A 305 27.57 -1.92 19.93
CA LEU A 305 27.16 -3.15 19.26
C LEU A 305 26.24 -3.94 20.17
N THR A 306 25.14 -4.47 19.63
CA THR A 306 24.27 -5.43 20.33
C THR A 306 24.49 -6.81 19.72
N LEU A 307 25.18 -7.68 20.46
CA LEU A 307 25.52 -9.03 19.99
C LEU A 307 24.45 -10.02 20.45
N HIS A 308 23.63 -10.49 19.51
CA HIS A 308 22.57 -11.46 19.78
C HIS A 308 23.09 -12.89 19.99
N GLY A 309 24.34 -13.17 19.57
CA GLY A 309 25.03 -14.44 19.79
C GLY A 309 25.75 -14.54 21.14
N GLY A 310 25.66 -13.52 22.00
CA GLY A 310 26.28 -13.51 23.33
C GLY A 310 27.81 -13.56 23.30
N LYS A 311 28.42 -14.11 24.35
CA LYS A 311 29.87 -14.06 24.57
C LYS A 311 30.71 -14.74 23.47
N ALA A 312 30.25 -15.85 22.92
CA ALA A 312 30.98 -16.55 21.84
C ALA A 312 31.11 -15.69 20.57
N GLN A 313 30.11 -14.85 20.28
CA GLN A 313 30.17 -13.91 19.16
C GLN A 313 31.10 -12.74 19.43
N LEU A 314 31.22 -12.33 20.71
CA LEU A 314 32.17 -11.30 21.12
C LEU A 314 33.61 -11.81 20.97
N ASP A 315 33.91 -13.02 21.44
CA ASP A 315 35.26 -13.60 21.38
C ASP A 315 35.74 -13.74 19.92
N GLN A 316 34.87 -14.19 19.00
CA GLN A 316 35.19 -14.26 17.56
C GLN A 316 35.42 -12.89 16.91
N LEU A 317 34.67 -11.87 17.34
CA LEU A 317 34.84 -10.51 16.84
C LEU A 317 36.15 -9.90 17.34
N GLN A 318 36.53 -10.15 18.59
CA GLN A 318 37.79 -9.68 19.16
C GLN A 318 38.99 -10.28 18.43
N GLU A 319 38.99 -11.60 18.19
CA GLU A 319 40.04 -12.28 17.43
C GLU A 319 40.18 -11.69 16.02
N TRP A 320 39.07 -11.45 15.32
CA TRP A 320 39.09 -10.83 14.00
C TRP A 320 39.65 -9.39 14.01
N LEU A 321 39.36 -8.60 15.04
CA LEU A 321 39.87 -7.23 15.16
C LEU A 321 41.39 -7.22 15.39
N GLU A 322 41.91 -8.12 16.22
CA GLU A 322 43.35 -8.26 16.48
C GLU A 322 44.11 -8.72 15.22
N ASP A 323 43.56 -9.68 14.49
CA ASP A 323 44.12 -10.18 13.22
C ASP A 323 44.20 -9.08 12.14
N ASN A 324 43.36 -8.04 12.24
CA ASN A 324 43.36 -6.90 11.34
C ASN A 324 44.09 -5.67 11.91
N PHE A 325 44.86 -5.83 12.99
CA PHE A 325 45.61 -4.76 13.67
C PHE A 325 44.73 -3.60 14.16
N ILE A 326 43.47 -3.89 14.50
CA ILE A 326 42.52 -2.91 15.04
C ILE A 326 42.52 -3.02 16.56
N SER A 327 43.03 -1.99 17.24
CA SER A 327 42.94 -1.89 18.69
C SER A 327 41.50 -1.60 19.13
N PHE A 328 41.01 -2.32 20.15
CA PHE A 328 39.70 -2.09 20.74
C PHE A 328 39.79 -2.02 22.27
N GLU A 329 38.82 -1.35 22.87
CA GLU A 329 38.64 -1.29 24.32
C GLU A 329 37.17 -1.58 24.63
N THR A 330 36.91 -2.50 25.56
CA THR A 330 35.57 -2.75 26.07
C THR A 330 35.35 -1.87 27.29
N LEU A 331 34.55 -0.82 27.13
CA LEU A 331 34.09 -0.04 28.28
C LEU A 331 32.96 -0.85 28.96
N GLU A 332 33.26 -1.45 30.11
CA GLU A 332 32.23 -2.08 30.94
C GLU A 332 31.20 -1.02 31.36
N GLY A 333 29.92 -1.30 31.08
CA GLY A 333 28.78 -0.45 31.44
C GLY A 333 28.11 -0.84 32.73
#